data_AF-A0A2N2MN85-F1
#
_entry.id   AF-A0A2N2MN85-F1
#
_cell.length_a   1.000
_cell.length_b   1.000
_cell.length_c   1.000
_cell.angle_alpha   90.00
_cell.angle_beta   90.00
_cell.angle_gamma   90.00
#
_symmetry.space_group_name_H-M   'P 1'
#
loop_
_entity.id
_entity.type
_entity.pdbx_description
1 polymer ?
#
loop_
_entity_poly.entity_id
_entity_poly.type
_entity_poly.pdbx_seq_one_letter_code
_entity_poly.pdbx_strand_id
1 'polypeptide(L)'
;MSKFKILSVFVFLFTVLAISLSMVSPVFAGTPEPAKPVPGLGKMTDSEIRNTWLKKRAWYDSQTTVIRDAYRLGDAFQALIDVETKKGRDVYALEVALSNFYTAIATAESARANANAVFTANAGFNGFYAILDRNLAGQSIIDAHSSLKSVHLTLFIATRDFRAAYSAWKSKYVRNN
;
A
#
# COMPACT_ATOMS: atom_id res chain seq x y z
N MET A 1 -11.90 56.01 -12.70
CA MET A 1 -10.44 55.82 -12.63
C MET A 1 -9.86 56.84 -11.63
N SER A 2 -9.44 56.38 -10.45
CA SER A 2 -8.39 57.03 -9.65
C SER A 2 -8.07 56.10 -8.47
N LYS A 3 -6.86 55.51 -8.50
CA LYS A 3 -6.22 54.80 -7.38
C LYS A 3 -5.42 55.84 -6.61
N PHE A 4 -5.40 55.91 -5.28
CA PHE A 4 -4.22 56.43 -4.56
C PHE A 4 -4.19 56.04 -3.05
N LYS A 5 -3.20 55.19 -2.73
CA LYS A 5 -2.28 55.15 -1.55
C LYS A 5 -2.88 55.07 -0.12
N ILE A 6 -2.67 53.97 0.61
CA ILE A 6 -1.50 53.60 1.44
C ILE A 6 -1.19 54.64 2.54
N LEU A 7 -1.48 54.26 3.79
CA LEU A 7 -1.00 54.86 5.04
C LEU A 7 -0.41 53.68 5.86
N SER A 8 0.90 53.48 5.91
CA SER A 8 1.89 54.09 6.83
C SER A 8 1.59 53.87 8.32
N VAL A 9 2.29 52.92 8.95
CA VAL A 9 2.89 53.11 10.27
C VAL A 9 4.27 52.42 10.31
N PHE A 10 5.31 53.26 10.25
CA PHE A 10 6.70 52.99 10.62
C PHE A 10 6.81 53.05 12.15
N VAL A 11 7.36 52.04 12.83
CA VAL A 11 8.02 52.23 14.14
C VAL A 11 9.19 51.25 14.31
N PHE A 12 10.39 51.83 14.20
CA PHE A 12 11.63 51.61 14.95
C PHE A 12 12.24 50.21 15.17
N LEU A 13 13.28 50.00 14.36
CA LEU A 13 14.59 49.41 14.66
C LEU A 13 15.09 49.64 16.11
N PHE A 14 15.41 48.57 16.83
CA PHE A 14 16.46 48.57 17.85
C PHE A 14 17.24 47.24 17.82
N THR A 15 18.52 47.37 17.57
CA THR A 15 19.56 46.35 17.49
C THR A 15 20.00 45.96 18.90
N VAL A 16 20.00 44.67 19.26
CA VAL A 16 20.94 44.10 20.24
C VAL A 16 21.36 42.71 19.74
N LEU A 17 22.49 42.67 19.05
CA LEU A 17 23.21 41.46 18.70
C LEU A 17 24.02 41.02 19.93
N ALA A 18 23.45 40.14 20.75
CA ALA A 18 24.18 39.46 21.82
C ALA A 18 24.80 38.17 21.26
N ILE A 19 26.11 38.19 21.00
CA ILE A 19 26.89 37.00 20.65
C ILE A 19 27.04 36.16 21.92
N SER A 20 26.12 35.23 22.15
CA SER A 20 26.30 34.18 23.14
C SER A 20 27.20 33.09 22.56
N LEU A 21 28.47 33.07 22.98
CA LEU A 21 29.37 31.92 22.83
C LEU A 21 28.82 30.76 23.70
N SER A 22 27.87 30.01 23.15
CA SER A 22 27.45 28.74 23.74
C SER A 22 28.59 27.74 23.64
N MET A 23 29.13 27.35 24.80
CA MET A 23 30.09 26.26 24.93
C MET A 23 29.51 25.01 24.27
N VAL A 24 30.14 24.55 23.19
CA VAL A 24 29.80 23.28 22.56
C VAL A 24 30.31 22.19 23.49
N SER A 25 29.43 21.61 24.30
CA SER A 25 29.77 20.39 25.04
C SER A 25 30.10 19.31 24.01
N PRO A 26 31.22 18.58 24.13
CA PRO A 26 31.47 17.44 23.26
C PRO A 26 30.35 16.42 23.49
N VAL A 27 29.52 16.23 22.47
CA VAL A 27 28.61 15.08 22.39
C VAL A 27 29.51 13.87 22.14
N PHE A 28 29.84 13.15 23.20
CA PHE A 28 30.38 11.81 23.06
C PHE A 28 29.31 10.96 22.37
N ALA A 29 29.65 10.41 21.20
CA ALA A 29 28.86 9.37 20.57
C ALA A 29 28.80 8.19 21.54
N GLY A 30 27.75 8.13 22.36
CA GLY A 30 27.48 6.99 23.22
C GLY A 30 27.39 5.74 22.34
N THR A 31 27.99 4.65 22.82
CA THR A 31 27.86 3.33 22.21
C THR A 31 26.37 3.09 21.94
N PRO A 32 25.94 2.80 20.69
CA PRO A 32 24.53 2.67 20.37
C PRO A 32 23.88 1.67 21.32
N GLU A 33 22.86 2.10 22.07
CA GLU A 33 22.09 1.18 22.92
C GLU A 33 21.54 0.07 22.03
N PRO A 34 21.74 -1.22 22.38
CA PRO A 34 21.28 -2.31 21.54
C PRO A 34 19.77 -2.24 21.34
N ALA A 35 19.32 -2.41 20.09
CA ALA A 35 17.91 -2.30 19.74
C ALA A 35 17.05 -3.26 20.56
N LYS A 36 16.08 -2.70 21.32
CA LYS A 36 15.11 -3.48 22.08
C LYS A 36 14.24 -4.30 21.11
N PRO A 37 14.02 -5.60 21.36
CA PRO A 37 13.21 -6.42 20.48
C PRO A 37 11.78 -5.88 20.39
N VAL A 38 11.21 -5.90 19.18
CA VAL A 38 9.81 -5.60 18.92
C VAL A 38 9.07 -6.92 18.69
N PRO A 39 7.95 -7.19 19.39
CA PRO A 39 7.18 -8.42 19.18
C PRO A 39 6.85 -8.66 17.71
N GLY A 40 7.10 -9.88 17.22
CA GLY A 40 6.85 -10.27 15.82
C GLY A 40 7.80 -9.71 14.76
N LEU A 41 8.66 -8.74 15.09
CA LEU A 41 9.65 -8.15 14.19
C LEU A 41 11.11 -8.40 14.62
N GLY A 42 11.34 -8.82 15.85
CA GLY A 42 12.68 -9.10 16.37
C GLY A 42 13.46 -7.83 16.71
N LYS A 43 14.80 -7.90 16.66
CA LYS A 43 15.66 -6.75 16.97
C LYS A 43 15.77 -5.86 15.74
N MET A 44 15.10 -4.71 15.77
CA MET A 44 15.17 -3.69 14.72
C MET A 44 15.47 -2.33 15.34
N THR A 45 16.37 -1.56 14.78
CA THR A 45 16.57 -0.14 15.11
C THR A 45 15.33 0.69 14.74
N ASP A 46 15.19 1.89 15.31
CA ASP A 46 14.11 2.81 14.95
C ASP A 46 14.13 3.16 13.45
N SER A 47 15.32 3.32 12.88
CA SER A 47 15.50 3.55 11.44
C SER A 47 14.94 2.39 10.61
N GLU A 48 15.21 1.15 11.01
CA GLU A 48 14.71 -0.04 10.32
C GLU A 48 13.19 -0.19 10.43
N ILE A 49 12.60 0.11 11.59
CA ILE A 49 11.14 0.12 11.79
C ILE A 49 10.50 1.17 10.86
N ARG A 50 11.01 2.41 10.87
CA ARG A 50 10.54 3.49 9.99
C ARG A 50 10.66 3.12 8.51
N ASN A 51 11.81 2.61 8.09
CA ASN A 51 12.04 2.20 6.71
C ASN A 51 11.11 1.05 6.30
N THR A 52 10.82 0.13 7.20
CA THR A 52 9.87 -0.97 6.97
C THR A 52 8.46 -0.44 6.79
N TRP A 53 8.01 0.50 7.63
CA TRP A 53 6.72 1.16 7.48
C TRP A 53 6.58 1.85 6.12
N LEU A 54 7.58 2.64 5.71
CA LEU A 54 7.59 3.31 4.41
C LEU A 54 7.55 2.33 3.23
N LYS A 55 8.29 1.21 3.31
CA LYS A 55 8.21 0.13 2.31
C LYS A 55 6.81 -0.47 2.24
N LYS A 56 6.11 -0.66 3.37
CA LYS A 56 4.73 -1.17 3.37
C LYS A 56 3.76 -0.17 2.76
N ARG A 57 3.93 1.14 3.01
CA ARG A 57 3.12 2.17 2.37
C ARG A 57 3.33 2.21 0.84
N ALA A 58 4.58 2.16 0.38
CA ALA A 58 4.86 2.05 -1.05
C ALA A 58 4.25 0.78 -1.68
N TRP A 59 4.29 -0.34 -0.96
CA TRP A 59 3.62 -1.57 -1.40
C TRP A 59 2.09 -1.43 -1.45
N TYR A 60 1.47 -0.75 -0.48
CA TYR A 60 0.05 -0.42 -0.51
C TYR A 60 -0.33 0.39 -1.75
N ASP A 61 0.45 1.42 -2.10
CA ASP A 61 0.18 2.24 -3.29
C ASP A 61 0.17 1.39 -4.56
N SER A 62 1.09 0.42 -4.66
CA SER A 62 1.16 -0.51 -5.79
C SER A 62 -0.08 -1.42 -5.92
N GLN A 63 -0.80 -1.72 -4.83
CA GLN A 63 -2.01 -2.57 -4.88
C GLN A 63 -3.12 -1.97 -5.72
N THR A 64 -3.19 -0.64 -5.82
CA THR A 64 -4.16 0.05 -6.69
C THR A 64 -3.99 -0.35 -8.15
N THR A 65 -2.73 -0.45 -8.61
CA THR A 65 -2.40 -0.90 -9.97
C THR A 65 -2.76 -2.37 -10.15
N VAL A 66 -2.41 -3.23 -9.18
CA VAL A 66 -2.69 -4.67 -9.25
C VAL A 66 -4.20 -4.94 -9.35
N ILE A 67 -5.01 -4.29 -8.52
CA ILE A 67 -6.48 -4.44 -8.55
C ILE A 67 -7.06 -3.95 -9.88
N ARG A 68 -6.62 -2.77 -10.37
CA ARG A 68 -7.05 -2.25 -11.67
C ARG A 68 -6.70 -3.22 -12.81
N ASP A 69 -5.50 -3.77 -12.80
CA ASP A 69 -5.06 -4.69 -13.85
C ASP A 69 -5.81 -6.04 -13.75
N ALA A 70 -6.24 -6.45 -12.55
CA ALA A 70 -7.15 -7.58 -12.38
C ALA A 70 -8.51 -7.30 -13.03
N TYR A 71 -9.12 -6.13 -12.82
CA TYR A 71 -10.37 -5.77 -13.52
C TYR A 71 -10.22 -5.82 -15.04
N ARG A 72 -9.14 -5.24 -15.59
CA ARG A 72 -8.85 -5.30 -17.03
C ARG A 72 -8.72 -6.72 -17.56
N LEU A 73 -8.14 -7.63 -16.77
CA LEU A 73 -8.08 -9.04 -17.11
C LEU A 73 -9.48 -9.66 -17.15
N GLY A 74 -10.32 -9.37 -16.16
CA GLY A 74 -11.72 -9.79 -16.12
C GLY A 74 -12.49 -9.35 -17.37
N ASP A 75 -12.36 -8.07 -17.75
CA ASP A 75 -13.01 -7.51 -18.95
C ASP A 75 -12.55 -8.21 -20.24
N ALA A 76 -11.25 -8.49 -20.38
CA ALA A 76 -10.72 -9.20 -21.54
C ALA A 76 -11.30 -10.62 -21.68
N PHE A 77 -11.51 -11.30 -20.55
CA PHE A 77 -12.14 -12.62 -20.56
C PHE A 77 -13.64 -12.57 -20.78
N GLN A 78 -14.35 -11.55 -20.27
CA GLN A 78 -15.75 -11.34 -20.62
C GLN A 78 -15.90 -11.20 -22.14
N ALA A 79 -15.06 -10.39 -22.78
CA ALA A 79 -15.07 -10.22 -24.23
C ALA A 79 -14.78 -11.55 -24.97
N LEU A 80 -13.88 -12.38 -24.45
CA LEU A 80 -13.62 -13.71 -24.99
C LEU A 80 -14.85 -14.62 -24.87
N ILE A 81 -15.48 -14.66 -23.69
CA ILE A 81 -16.70 -15.45 -23.45
C ILE A 81 -17.78 -15.03 -24.45
N ASP A 82 -18.03 -13.73 -24.61
CA ASP A 82 -19.02 -13.21 -25.54
C ASP A 82 -18.78 -13.66 -26.99
N VAL A 83 -17.51 -13.67 -27.43
CA VAL A 83 -17.12 -14.14 -28.77
C VAL A 83 -17.36 -15.64 -28.93
N GLU A 84 -17.04 -16.44 -27.92
CA GLU A 84 -17.16 -17.90 -27.99
C GLU A 84 -18.62 -18.36 -27.85
N THR A 85 -19.42 -17.65 -27.06
CA THR A 85 -20.88 -17.82 -27.02
C THR A 85 -21.51 -17.58 -28.38
N LYS A 86 -21.10 -16.52 -29.10
CA LYS A 86 -21.57 -16.24 -30.48
C LYS A 86 -21.19 -17.34 -31.48
N LYS A 87 -20.12 -18.08 -31.21
CA LYS A 87 -19.72 -19.26 -32.00
C LYS A 87 -20.47 -20.54 -31.59
N GLY A 88 -21.40 -20.47 -30.64
CA GLY A 88 -22.14 -21.61 -30.12
C GLY A 88 -21.29 -22.56 -29.28
N ARG A 89 -20.14 -22.11 -28.76
CA ARG A 89 -19.34 -22.93 -27.85
C ARG A 89 -19.92 -22.87 -26.43
N ASP A 90 -19.80 -23.97 -25.71
CA ASP A 90 -20.16 -24.04 -24.29
C ASP A 90 -19.05 -23.34 -23.48
N VAL A 91 -19.43 -22.24 -22.86
CA VAL A 91 -18.57 -21.33 -22.08
C VAL A 91 -18.89 -21.36 -20.58
N TYR A 92 -19.78 -22.25 -20.12
CA TYR A 92 -20.30 -22.23 -18.75
C TYR A 92 -19.18 -22.26 -17.69
N ALA A 93 -18.15 -23.10 -17.90
CA ALA A 93 -17.00 -23.17 -17.01
C ALA A 93 -16.18 -21.87 -16.95
N LEU A 94 -16.12 -21.11 -18.06
CA LEU A 94 -15.45 -19.81 -18.10
C LEU A 94 -16.26 -18.74 -17.35
N GLU A 95 -17.58 -18.74 -17.51
CA GLU A 95 -18.48 -17.81 -16.81
C GLU A 95 -18.41 -17.99 -15.29
N VAL A 96 -18.43 -19.24 -14.82
CA VAL A 96 -18.25 -19.57 -13.40
C VAL A 96 -16.88 -19.08 -12.90
N ALA A 97 -15.82 -19.33 -13.67
CA ALA A 97 -14.48 -18.92 -13.28
C ALA A 97 -14.30 -17.39 -13.29
N LEU A 98 -14.95 -16.66 -14.20
CA LEU A 98 -14.96 -15.21 -14.24
C LEU A 98 -15.71 -14.61 -13.03
N SER A 99 -16.85 -15.19 -12.66
CA SER A 99 -17.60 -14.80 -11.46
C SER A 99 -16.77 -14.97 -10.18
N ASN A 100 -16.09 -16.11 -10.06
CA ASN A 100 -15.16 -16.35 -8.94
C ASN A 100 -13.99 -15.36 -8.94
N PHE A 101 -13.47 -15.01 -10.12
CA PHE A 101 -12.40 -14.03 -10.26
C PHE A 101 -12.84 -12.63 -9.78
N TYR A 102 -14.04 -12.16 -10.14
CA TYR A 102 -14.58 -10.90 -9.62
C TYR A 102 -14.83 -10.91 -8.11
N THR A 103 -15.27 -12.05 -7.57
CA THR A 103 -15.41 -12.23 -6.11
C THR A 103 -14.06 -12.10 -5.40
N ALA A 104 -12.98 -12.63 -5.99
CA ALA A 104 -11.63 -12.49 -5.48
C ALA A 104 -11.13 -11.04 -5.56
N ILE A 105 -11.49 -10.29 -6.61
CA ILE A 105 -11.17 -8.85 -6.71
C ILE A 105 -11.84 -8.07 -5.57
N ALA A 106 -13.13 -8.28 -5.32
CA ALA A 106 -13.84 -7.61 -4.23
C ALA A 106 -13.23 -7.95 -2.84
N THR A 107 -12.82 -9.20 -2.65
CA THR A 107 -12.11 -9.63 -1.43
C THR A 107 -10.77 -8.90 -1.28
N ALA A 108 -10.03 -8.75 -2.38
CA ALA A 108 -8.76 -8.02 -2.41
C ALA A 108 -8.96 -6.51 -2.13
N GLU A 109 -10.03 -5.89 -2.60
CA GLU A 109 -10.39 -4.50 -2.27
C GLU A 109 -10.66 -4.32 -0.77
N SER A 110 -11.41 -5.25 -0.17
CA SER A 110 -11.66 -5.24 1.28
C SER A 110 -10.37 -5.36 2.09
N ALA A 111 -9.48 -6.28 1.71
CA ALA A 111 -8.17 -6.41 2.35
C ALA A 111 -7.29 -5.15 2.18
N ARG A 112 -7.36 -4.48 1.03
CA ARG A 112 -6.69 -3.19 0.82
C ARG A 112 -7.30 -2.09 1.69
N ALA A 113 -8.62 -2.05 1.86
CA ALA A 113 -9.29 -1.09 2.75
C ALA A 113 -8.83 -1.28 4.21
N ASN A 114 -8.70 -2.52 4.67
CA ASN A 114 -8.16 -2.83 6.00
C ASN A 114 -6.71 -2.33 6.16
N ALA A 115 -5.85 -2.54 5.16
CA ALA A 115 -4.50 -1.98 5.18
C ALA A 115 -4.51 -0.44 5.27
N ASN A 116 -5.42 0.22 4.55
CA ASN A 116 -5.58 1.67 4.60
C ASN A 116 -5.99 2.17 5.98
N ALA A 117 -6.87 1.44 6.68
CA ALA A 117 -7.26 1.77 8.05
C ALA A 117 -6.05 1.76 8.99
N VAL A 118 -5.15 0.77 8.86
CA VAL A 118 -3.89 0.71 9.63
C VAL A 118 -2.99 1.91 9.31
N PHE A 119 -2.80 2.24 8.03
CA PHE A 119 -1.99 3.41 7.63
C PHE A 119 -2.58 4.75 8.07
N THR A 120 -3.91 4.85 8.17
CA THR A 120 -4.62 6.06 8.61
C THR A 120 -4.52 6.22 10.13
N ALA A 121 -4.68 5.12 10.88
CA ALA A 121 -4.50 5.11 12.33
C ALA A 121 -3.07 5.49 12.73
N ASN A 122 -2.07 5.08 11.93
CA ASN A 122 -0.66 5.44 12.10
C ASN A 122 -0.15 5.18 13.54
N ALA A 123 -0.65 4.11 14.17
CA ALA A 123 -0.41 3.83 15.58
C ALA A 123 1.08 3.56 15.86
N GLY A 124 1.60 4.18 16.93
CA GLY A 124 3.02 4.12 17.28
C GLY A 124 3.93 5.05 16.48
N PHE A 125 3.39 5.82 15.53
CA PHE A 125 4.12 6.81 14.75
C PHE A 125 3.52 8.21 14.92
N ASN A 126 4.35 9.26 14.80
CA ASN A 126 3.86 10.63 14.66
C ASN A 126 3.56 10.97 13.18
N GLY A 127 3.12 12.21 12.91
CA GLY A 127 2.81 12.69 11.55
C GLY A 127 4.01 12.74 10.58
N PHE A 128 5.24 12.63 11.08
CA PHE A 128 6.48 12.56 10.28
C PHE A 128 7.06 11.13 10.22
N TYR A 129 6.29 10.13 10.66
CA TYR A 129 6.71 8.72 10.80
C TYR A 129 7.88 8.49 11.76
N ALA A 130 8.12 9.41 12.70
CA ALA A 130 9.00 9.13 13.83
C ALA A 130 8.26 8.23 14.83
N ILE A 131 8.99 7.33 15.47
CA ILE A 131 8.42 6.32 16.36
C ILE A 131 8.11 6.98 17.71
N LEU A 132 6.86 6.90 18.13
CA LEU A 132 6.38 7.29 19.46
C LEU A 132 6.32 6.08 20.40
N ASP A 133 5.93 4.93 19.86
CA ASP A 133 5.85 3.66 20.58
C ASP A 133 6.29 2.52 19.65
N ARG A 134 7.38 1.85 20.02
CA ARG A 134 7.99 0.78 19.22
C ARG A 134 7.11 -0.47 19.11
N ASN A 135 6.36 -0.80 20.15
CA ASN A 135 5.48 -1.97 20.16
C ASN A 135 4.27 -1.73 19.27
N LEU A 136 3.64 -0.56 19.39
CA LEU A 136 2.50 -0.17 18.53
C LEU A 136 2.92 0.02 17.08
N ALA A 137 4.11 0.58 16.83
CA ALA A 137 4.68 0.71 15.49
C ALA A 137 4.92 -0.67 14.87
N GLY A 138 5.47 -1.60 15.65
CA GLY A 138 5.68 -2.98 15.23
C GLY A 138 4.39 -3.71 14.87
N GLN A 139 3.38 -3.60 15.73
CA GLN A 139 2.07 -4.20 15.49
C GLN A 139 1.43 -3.63 14.20
N SER A 140 1.48 -2.31 14.01
CA SER A 140 0.97 -1.67 12.79
C SER A 140 1.65 -2.19 11.52
N ILE A 141 2.96 -2.44 11.55
CA ILE A 141 3.69 -3.04 10.43
C ILE A 141 3.20 -4.46 10.12
N ILE A 142 2.98 -5.27 11.16
CA ILE A 142 2.51 -6.66 11.03
C ILE A 142 1.09 -6.69 10.45
N ASP A 143 0.19 -5.86 10.97
CA ASP A 143 -1.21 -5.80 10.54
C ASP A 143 -1.34 -5.31 9.08
N ALA A 144 -0.60 -4.26 8.73
CA ALA A 144 -0.51 -3.78 7.36
C ALA A 144 0.09 -4.86 6.44
N HIS A 145 1.14 -5.56 6.87
CA HIS A 145 1.74 -6.63 6.08
C HIS A 145 0.77 -7.78 5.81
N SER A 146 0.05 -8.23 6.83
CA SER A 146 -0.95 -9.31 6.72
C SER A 146 -2.04 -8.95 5.71
N SER A 147 -2.59 -7.74 5.82
CA SER A 147 -3.61 -7.23 4.91
C SER A 147 -3.11 -7.16 3.46
N LEU A 148 -1.92 -6.56 3.24
CA LEU A 148 -1.33 -6.45 1.90
C LEU A 148 -0.97 -7.81 1.30
N LYS A 149 -0.51 -8.76 2.11
CA LYS A 149 -0.26 -10.15 1.68
C LYS A 149 -1.56 -10.83 1.26
N SER A 150 -2.67 -10.58 1.96
CA SER A 150 -3.98 -11.10 1.59
C SER A 150 -4.45 -10.59 0.22
N VAL A 151 -4.26 -9.29 -0.07
CA VAL A 151 -4.55 -8.72 -1.41
C VAL A 151 -3.77 -9.48 -2.49
N HIS A 152 -2.44 -9.58 -2.30
CA HIS A 152 -1.57 -10.21 -3.28
C HIS A 152 -1.90 -11.69 -3.52
N LEU A 153 -2.04 -12.48 -2.46
CA LEU A 153 -2.29 -13.93 -2.58
C LEU A 153 -3.67 -14.22 -3.18
N THR A 154 -4.70 -13.47 -2.76
CA THR A 154 -6.06 -13.63 -3.29
C THR A 154 -6.07 -13.44 -4.81
N LEU A 155 -5.47 -12.36 -5.31
CA LEU A 155 -5.42 -12.08 -6.74
C LEU A 155 -4.51 -13.04 -7.51
N PHE A 156 -3.38 -13.44 -6.92
CA PHE A 156 -2.48 -14.42 -7.52
C PHE A 156 -3.16 -15.77 -7.74
N ILE A 157 -3.83 -16.30 -6.70
CA ILE A 157 -4.55 -17.57 -6.76
C ILE A 157 -5.70 -17.47 -7.77
N ALA A 158 -6.51 -16.41 -7.69
CA ALA A 158 -7.63 -16.22 -8.62
C ALA A 158 -7.16 -16.15 -10.08
N THR A 159 -6.05 -15.47 -10.36
CA THR A 159 -5.47 -15.40 -11.71
C THR A 159 -4.99 -16.77 -12.19
N ARG A 160 -4.34 -17.55 -11.32
CA ARG A 160 -3.91 -18.91 -11.63
C ARG A 160 -5.10 -19.82 -11.95
N ASP A 161 -6.11 -19.81 -11.09
CA ASP A 161 -7.28 -20.67 -11.21
C ASP A 161 -8.09 -20.33 -12.46
N PHE A 162 -8.20 -19.03 -12.78
CA PHE A 162 -8.86 -18.60 -14.00
C PHE A 162 -8.11 -19.02 -15.27
N ARG A 163 -6.77 -18.91 -15.27
CA ARG A 163 -5.94 -19.43 -16.37
C ARG A 163 -6.07 -20.94 -16.53
N ALA A 164 -6.17 -21.69 -15.43
CA ALA A 164 -6.38 -23.13 -15.47
C ALA A 164 -7.74 -23.48 -16.11
N ALA A 165 -8.82 -22.78 -15.71
CA ALA A 165 -10.15 -22.93 -16.30
C ALA A 165 -10.13 -22.64 -17.82
N TYR A 166 -9.48 -21.54 -18.21
CA TYR A 166 -9.31 -21.21 -19.63
C TYR A 166 -8.52 -22.27 -20.41
N SER A 167 -7.41 -22.77 -19.87
CA SER A 167 -6.62 -23.81 -20.51
C SER A 167 -7.41 -25.11 -20.68
N ALA A 168 -8.15 -25.52 -19.64
CA ALA A 168 -9.00 -26.70 -19.68
C ALA A 168 -10.08 -26.58 -20.76
N TRP A 169 -10.80 -25.46 -20.77
CA TRP A 169 -11.81 -25.14 -21.79
C TRP A 169 -11.21 -25.13 -23.20
N LYS A 170 -10.08 -24.43 -23.40
CA LYS A 170 -9.41 -24.35 -24.70
C LYS A 170 -9.01 -25.74 -25.21
N SER A 171 -8.54 -26.62 -24.32
CA SER A 171 -8.15 -27.99 -24.70
C SER A 171 -9.32 -28.84 -25.21
N LYS A 172 -10.55 -28.57 -24.77
CA LYS A 172 -11.78 -29.25 -25.23
C LYS A 172 -12.11 -28.89 -26.68
N TYR A 173 -11.76 -27.67 -27.09
CA TYR A 173 -12.14 -27.11 -28.39
C TYR A 173 -11.02 -27.11 -29.43
N VAL A 174 -9.75 -27.13 -29.02
CA VAL A 174 -8.61 -27.23 -29.93
C VAL A 174 -8.32 -28.68 -30.33
N ARG A 175 -8.66 -29.67 -29.51
CA ARG A 175 -8.46 -31.11 -29.85
C ARG A 175 -9.54 -31.69 -30.76
N ASN A 176 -10.65 -30.97 -30.97
CA ASN A 176 -11.81 -31.44 -31.73
C ASN A 176 -11.91 -30.77 -33.12
N ASN A 177 -10.90 -29.98 -33.52
CA ASN A 177 -10.71 -29.40 -34.84
C ASN A 177 -9.42 -29.93 -35.44
#